data_AF-A0A653Y5D4-F1
#
_entry.id   AF-A0A653Y5D4-F1
#
_cell.length_a   1.000
_cell.length_b   1.000
_cell.length_c   1.000
_cell.angle_alpha   90.00
_cell.angle_beta   90.00
_cell.angle_gamma   90.00
#
_symmetry.space_group_name_H-M   'P 1'
#
loop_
_entity.id
_entity.type
_entity.pdbx_description
1 polymer ?
#
loop_
_entity_poly.entity_id
_entity_poly.type
_entity_poly.pdbx_seq_one_letter_code
_entity_poly.pdbx_strand_id
1 'polypeptide(L)'
;MKVYGKCLQCSNEIAYATSANTRVEFAMQDGEIIKLTCKNCGKINEFHVDKLHAKQSNLAKIGAGIIFLIGTPLMFLFVSPIFSESRNHYVILIIGGFLIIPVIAYGIIKKQDQVRVSSFNRKKLKGRIHNI
;
A
#
# COMPACT_ATOMS: atom_id res chain seq x y z
N MET A 1 1.03 7.59 -2.10
CA MET A 1 -0.19 6.76 -1.99
C MET A 1 -1.20 7.13 -3.07
N LYS A 2 -2.33 6.42 -3.15
CA LYS A 2 -3.50 6.86 -3.92
C LYS A 2 -4.66 7.14 -2.98
N VAL A 3 -5.28 8.30 -3.16
CA VAL A 3 -6.51 8.69 -2.48
C VAL A 3 -7.64 8.72 -3.49
N TYR A 4 -8.86 8.55 -3.01
CA TYR A 4 -10.03 8.33 -3.83
C TYR A 4 -11.16 9.24 -3.36
N GLY A 5 -11.86 9.83 -4.31
CA GLY A 5 -13.12 10.55 -4.11
C GLY A 5 -14.20 9.98 -5.02
N LYS A 6 -15.48 10.03 -4.59
CA LYS A 6 -16.61 9.63 -5.44
C LYS A 6 -17.09 10.83 -6.25
N CYS A 7 -17.18 10.69 -7.56
CA CYS A 7 -17.78 11.70 -8.42
C CYS A 7 -19.24 11.95 -8.01
N LEU A 8 -19.63 13.22 -7.89
CA LEU A 8 -20.99 13.60 -7.50
C LEU A 8 -22.04 13.25 -8.56
N GLN A 9 -21.63 13.18 -9.83
CA GLN A 9 -22.54 12.95 -10.96
C GLN A 9 -22.74 11.47 -11.30
N CYS A 10 -21.66 10.69 -11.39
CA CYS A 10 -21.74 9.30 -11.84
C CYS A 10 -21.33 8.28 -10.77
N SER A 11 -21.04 8.72 -9.54
CA SER A 11 -20.59 7.88 -8.42
C SER A 11 -19.28 7.11 -8.66
N ASN A 12 -18.63 7.23 -9.83
CA ASN A 12 -17.34 6.61 -10.09
C ASN A 12 -16.24 7.18 -9.20
N GLU A 13 -15.32 6.29 -8.83
CA GLU A 13 -14.15 6.67 -8.04
C GLU A 13 -13.12 7.39 -8.90
N ILE A 14 -12.69 8.54 -8.42
CA ILE A 14 -11.63 9.33 -9.00
C ILE A 14 -10.40 9.11 -8.14
N ALA A 15 -9.37 8.50 -8.73
CA ALA A 15 -8.10 8.26 -8.08
C ALA A 15 -7.16 9.47 -8.27
N TYR A 16 -6.52 9.89 -7.18
CA TYR A 16 -5.49 10.92 -7.18
C TYR A 16 -4.22 10.39 -6.50
N ALA A 17 -3.08 10.58 -7.14
CA ALA A 17 -1.79 10.15 -6.61
C ALA A 17 -1.16 11.30 -5.82
N THR A 18 -0.69 11.02 -4.62
CA THR A 18 -0.09 12.00 -3.71
C THR A 18 1.05 11.36 -2.93
N SER A 19 2.07 12.14 -2.56
CA SER A 19 3.13 11.73 -1.64
C SER A 19 2.69 11.73 -0.18
N ALA A 20 1.64 12.49 0.16
CA ALA A 20 1.21 12.69 1.54
C ALA A 20 0.79 11.38 2.23
N ASN A 21 1.13 11.23 3.51
CA ASN A 21 0.75 10.09 4.35
C ASN A 21 -0.49 10.35 5.21
N THR A 22 -0.85 11.61 5.42
CA THR A 22 -1.99 12.03 6.25
C THR A 22 -2.82 13.09 5.56
N ARG A 23 -4.07 13.29 6.00
CA ARG A 23 -4.92 14.39 5.52
C ARG A 23 -4.33 15.78 5.78
N VAL A 24 -3.63 15.95 6.90
CA VAL A 24 -2.94 17.20 7.24
C VAL A 24 -1.81 17.48 6.25
N GLU A 25 -0.96 16.48 6.03
CA GLU A 25 0.14 16.59 5.07
C GLU A 25 -0.38 16.81 3.64
N PHE A 26 -1.48 16.16 3.27
CA PHE A 26 -2.15 16.41 2.00
C PHE A 26 -2.63 17.85 1.89
N ALA A 27 -3.29 18.38 2.92
CA ALA A 27 -3.76 19.76 2.93
C ALA A 27 -2.61 20.78 2.85
N MET A 28 -1.43 20.43 3.38
CA MET A 28 -0.22 21.23 3.26
C MET A 28 0.40 21.18 1.86
N GLN A 29 0.36 20.03 1.18
CA GLN A 29 0.94 19.82 -0.15
C GLN A 29 0.03 20.30 -1.28
N ASP A 30 -1.24 19.89 -1.24
CA ASP A 30 -2.21 20.00 -2.33
C ASP A 30 -3.38 20.96 -2.00
N GLY A 31 -3.45 21.46 -0.77
CA GLY A 31 -4.53 22.32 -0.28
C GLY A 31 -5.71 21.55 0.33
N GLU A 32 -6.59 22.28 1.04
CA GLU A 32 -7.76 21.70 1.71
C GLU A 32 -8.87 21.30 0.73
N ILE A 33 -8.94 21.99 -0.41
CA ILE A 33 -9.90 21.76 -1.49
C ILE A 33 -9.13 21.44 -2.76
N ILE A 34 -9.44 20.30 -3.38
CA ILE A 34 -8.86 19.87 -4.65
C ILE A 34 -9.94 19.75 -5.73
N LYS A 35 -9.61 20.18 -6.94
CA LYS A 35 -10.46 20.02 -8.12
C LYS A 35 -10.00 18.80 -8.91
N LEU A 36 -10.86 17.80 -9.05
CA LEU A 36 -10.56 16.57 -9.78
C LEU A 36 -11.57 16.35 -10.90
N THR A 37 -11.06 16.16 -12.11
CA THR A 37 -11.87 15.80 -13.28
C THR A 37 -12.18 14.31 -13.28
N CYS A 38 -13.46 13.96 -13.35
CA CYS A 38 -13.86 12.57 -13.50
C CYS A 38 -13.55 12.08 -14.92
N LYS A 39 -12.70 11.05 -15.05
CA LYS A 39 -12.38 10.45 -16.36
C LYS A 39 -13.57 9.75 -17.03
N ASN A 40 -14.62 9.42 -16.26
CA ASN A 40 -15.79 8.73 -16.79
C ASN A 40 -16.84 9.68 -17.38
N CYS A 41 -17.18 10.77 -16.68
CA CYS A 41 -18.23 11.70 -17.13
C CYS A 41 -17.71 13.10 -17.52
N GLY A 42 -16.40 13.35 -17.42
CA GLY A 42 -15.76 14.63 -17.77
C GLY A 42 -16.04 15.80 -16.82
N LYS A 43 -16.93 15.64 -15.82
CA LYS A 43 -17.24 16.70 -14.86
C LYS A 43 -16.08 16.95 -13.89
N ILE A 44 -15.82 18.23 -13.62
CA ILE A 44 -14.91 18.69 -12.57
C ILE A 44 -15.66 18.61 -11.24
N ASN A 45 -15.04 17.98 -10.24
CA ASN A 45 -15.58 17.84 -8.89
C ASN A 45 -14.64 18.54 -7.92
N GLU A 46 -15.20 19.29 -6.98
CA GLU A 46 -14.47 19.90 -5.87
C GLU A 46 -14.61 19.03 -4.62
N PHE A 47 -13.48 18.59 -4.09
CA PHE A 47 -13.43 17.76 -2.89
C PHE A 47 -12.69 18.46 -1.79
N HIS A 48 -13.32 18.56 -0.62
CA HIS A 48 -12.58 18.77 0.62
C HIS A 48 -11.77 17.52 0.95
N VAL A 49 -10.56 17.68 1.49
CA VAL A 49 -9.66 16.59 1.91
C VAL A 49 -10.35 15.51 2.74
N ASP A 50 -11.29 15.90 3.61
CA ASP A 50 -12.00 14.96 4.48
C ASP A 50 -12.95 14.01 3.72
N LYS A 51 -13.36 14.37 2.49
CA LYS A 51 -14.16 13.50 1.62
C LYS A 51 -13.29 12.48 0.87
N LEU A 52 -11.96 12.67 0.87
CA LEU A 52 -11.03 11.73 0.28
C LEU A 52 -10.73 10.58 1.25
N HIS A 53 -10.51 9.39 0.69
CA HIS A 53 -10.12 8.20 1.42
C HIS A 53 -9.00 7.46 0.71
N ALA A 54 -8.07 6.88 1.48
CA ALA A 54 -7.02 6.02 0.96
C ALA A 54 -7.51 4.55 0.94
N LYS A 55 -6.99 3.76 0.00
CA LYS A 55 -7.21 2.31 -0.09
C LYS A 55 -5.88 1.57 -0.09
N GLN A 56 -5.90 0.31 0.38
CA GLN A 56 -4.73 -0.56 0.35
C GLN A 56 -4.29 -0.84 -1.08
N SER A 57 -2.97 -0.90 -1.27
CA SER A 57 -2.38 -1.20 -2.57
C SER A 57 -2.37 -2.70 -2.80
N ASN A 58 -3.22 -3.19 -3.73
CA ASN A 58 -3.15 -4.59 -4.17
C ASN A 58 -1.86 -4.90 -4.94
N LEU A 59 -1.23 -3.89 -5.55
CA LEU A 59 0.01 -4.06 -6.32
C LEU A 59 1.16 -4.65 -5.48
N ALA A 60 1.33 -4.18 -4.25
CA ALA A 60 2.37 -4.67 -3.34
C ALA A 60 2.10 -6.13 -2.94
N LYS A 61 0.83 -6.50 -2.75
CA LYS A 61 0.43 -7.88 -2.45
C LYS A 61 0.69 -8.82 -3.64
N ILE A 62 0.38 -8.37 -4.86
CA ILE A 62 0.63 -9.13 -6.09
C ILE A 62 2.13 -9.32 -6.30
N GLY A 63 2.94 -8.26 -6.18
CA GLY A 63 4.39 -8.36 -6.32
C GLY A 63 5.01 -9.35 -5.34
N ALA A 64 4.59 -9.31 -4.08
CA ALA A 64 5.07 -10.28 -3.09
C ALA A 64 4.60 -11.72 -3.38
N GLY A 65 3.37 -11.89 -3.88
CA GLY A 65 2.87 -13.21 -4.30
C GLY A 65 3.68 -13.82 -5.44
N ILE A 66 4.10 -13.01 -6.42
CA ILE A 66 4.96 -13.45 -7.53
C ILE A 66 6.35 -13.85 -7.01
N ILE A 67 6.95 -13.03 -6.14
CA ILE A 67 8.25 -13.35 -5.52
C ILE A 67 8.17 -14.67 -4.75
N PHE A 68 7.07 -14.91 -4.04
CA PHE A 68 6.86 -16.18 -3.34
C PHE A 68 6.73 -17.35 -4.32
N LEU A 69 5.87 -17.23 -5.34
CA LEU A 69 5.61 -18.31 -6.31
C LEU A 69 6.84 -18.69 -7.14
N ILE A 70 7.72 -17.75 -7.48
CA ILE A 70 8.92 -18.01 -8.28
C ILE A 70 10.14 -18.24 -7.39
N GLY A 71 10.28 -17.43 -6.34
CA GLY A 71 11.42 -17.47 -5.43
C GLY A 71 11.49 -18.77 -4.62
N THR A 72 10.35 -19.33 -4.22
CA THR A 72 10.34 -20.60 -3.47
C THR A 72 10.82 -21.80 -4.31
N PRO A 73 10.34 -22.03 -5.55
CA PRO A 73 10.89 -23.06 -6.44
C PRO A 73 12.38 -22.85 -6.75
N LEU A 74 12.81 -21.62 -7.04
CA LEU A 74 14.21 -21.33 -7.30
C LEU A 74 15.08 -21.65 -6.08
N MET A 75 14.70 -21.19 -4.90
CA MET A 75 15.36 -21.54 -3.63
C MET A 75 15.46 -23.06 -3.45
N PHE A 76 14.37 -23.78 -3.68
CA PHE A 76 14.37 -25.23 -3.55
C PHE A 76 15.38 -25.90 -4.51
N LEU A 77 15.43 -25.48 -5.77
CA LEU A 77 16.37 -26.01 -6.75
C LEU A 77 17.84 -25.76 -6.38
N PHE A 78 18.18 -24.56 -5.89
CA PHE A 78 19.56 -24.23 -5.52
C PHE A 78 20.00 -24.86 -4.19
N VAL A 79 19.08 -25.04 -3.25
CA VAL A 79 19.42 -25.53 -1.91
C VAL A 79 19.28 -27.06 -1.79
N SER A 80 18.41 -27.71 -2.57
CA SER A 80 18.27 -29.17 -2.60
C SER A 80 19.61 -29.94 -2.70
N PRO A 81 20.56 -29.59 -3.59
CA PRO A 81 21.84 -30.30 -3.66
C PRO A 81 22.70 -30.12 -2.40
N ILE A 82 22.60 -28.96 -1.72
CA ILE A 82 23.32 -28.70 -0.47
C ILE A 82 22.76 -29.59 0.65
N PHE A 83 21.44 -29.75 0.73
CA PHE A 83 20.83 -30.65 1.73
C PHE A 83 21.15 -32.13 1.46
N SER A 84 21.29 -32.54 0.19
CA SER A 84 21.61 -33.94 -0.13
C SER A 84 23.07 -34.31 0.10
N GLU A 85 24.02 -33.36 -0.07
CA GLU A 85 25.45 -33.64 0.13
C GLU A 85 25.95 -33.30 1.55
N SER A 86 25.31 -32.36 2.25
CA SER A 86 25.78 -31.95 3.58
C SER A 86 25.34 -32.93 4.68
N ARG A 87 26.31 -33.54 5.37
CA ARG A 87 26.08 -34.32 6.62
C ARG A 87 26.00 -33.44 7.88
N ASN A 88 26.18 -32.13 7.74
CA ASN A 88 26.28 -31.20 8.86
C ASN A 88 24.90 -30.57 9.15
N HIS A 89 24.25 -31.03 10.21
CA HIS A 89 22.94 -30.56 10.65
C HIS A 89 22.88 -29.04 10.93
N TYR A 90 24.00 -28.39 11.24
CA TYR A 90 24.04 -26.93 11.44
C TYR A 90 23.81 -26.16 10.13
N VAL A 91 24.31 -26.66 9.00
CA VAL A 91 24.11 -26.05 7.68
C VAL A 91 22.63 -26.08 7.33
N ILE A 92 21.96 -27.19 7.65
CA ILE A 92 20.54 -27.40 7.39
C ILE A 92 19.69 -26.39 8.18
N LEU A 93 20.00 -26.20 9.47
CA LEU A 93 19.28 -25.26 10.34
C LEU A 93 19.46 -23.81 9.91
N ILE A 94 20.68 -23.41 9.55
CA ILE A 94 20.97 -22.04 9.10
C ILE A 94 20.20 -21.74 7.81
N ILE A 95 20.31 -22.60 6.79
CA ILE A 95 19.65 -22.35 5.51
C ILE A 95 18.13 -22.46 5.63
N GLY A 96 17.63 -23.43 6.40
CA GLY A 96 16.20 -23.55 6.71
C GLY A 96 15.63 -22.29 7.39
N GLY A 97 16.41 -21.65 8.28
CA GLY A 97 16.02 -20.39 8.91
C GLY A 97 15.88 -19.22 7.91
N PHE A 98 16.75 -19.15 6.90
CA PHE A 98 16.67 -18.11 5.85
C PHE A 98 15.39 -18.19 5.01
N LEU A 99 14.75 -19.36 4.91
CA LEU A 99 13.48 -19.53 4.18
C LEU A 99 12.31 -18.76 4.82
N ILE A 100 12.44 -18.33 6.08
CA ILE A 100 11.39 -17.57 6.79
C ILE A 100 11.43 -16.08 6.42
N ILE A 101 12.56 -15.58 5.91
CA ILE A 101 12.76 -14.14 5.61
C ILE A 101 11.69 -13.58 4.65
N PRO A 102 11.33 -14.23 3.54
CA PRO A 102 10.28 -13.74 2.65
C PRO A 102 8.92 -13.57 3.35
N VAL A 103 8.59 -14.45 4.30
CA VAL A 103 7.34 -14.41 5.06
C VAL A 103 7.32 -13.20 6.00
N ILE A 104 8.43 -12.96 6.71
CA ILE A 104 8.58 -11.80 7.60
C ILE A 104 8.50 -10.51 6.79
N ALA A 105 9.23 -10.42 5.67
CA ALA A 105 9.23 -9.27 4.79
C ALA A 105 7.82 -8.95 4.26
N TYR A 106 7.08 -9.97 3.83
CA TYR A 106 5.68 -9.82 3.42
C TYR A 106 4.80 -9.24 4.54
N GLY A 107 4.93 -9.77 5.76
CA GLY A 107 4.20 -9.30 6.93
C GLY A 107 4.45 -7.83 7.22
N ILE A 108 5.71 -7.40 7.14
CA ILE A 108 6.13 -6.01 7.34
C ILE A 108 5.52 -5.10 6.27
N ILE A 109 5.65 -5.45 4.98
CA ILE A 109 5.11 -4.65 3.86
C ILE A 109 3.59 -4.49 3.99
N LYS A 110 2.89 -5.59 4.30
CA LYS A 110 1.42 -5.57 4.50
C LYS A 110 1.04 -4.66 5.66
N LYS A 111 1.74 -4.74 6.79
CA LYS A 111 1.49 -3.90 7.97
C LYS A 111 1.78 -2.43 7.67
N GLN A 112 2.87 -2.12 6.98
CA GLN A 112 3.21 -0.76 6.58
C GLN A 112 2.13 -0.14 5.67
N ASP A 113 1.64 -0.88 4.67
CA ASP A 113 0.56 -0.40 3.80
C ASP A 113 -0.74 -0.16 4.58
N GLN A 114 -1.09 -1.05 5.50
CA GLN A 114 -2.25 -0.89 6.38
C GLN A 114 -2.14 0.34 7.29
N VAL A 115 -1.00 0.54 7.93
CA VAL A 115 -0.75 1.71 8.79
C VAL A 115 -0.85 2.98 7.97
N ARG A 116 -0.24 3.02 6.78
CA ARG A 116 -0.30 4.18 5.88
C ARG A 116 -1.74 4.54 5.48
N VAL A 117 -2.54 3.56 5.09
CA VAL A 117 -3.96 3.77 4.72
C VAL A 117 -4.80 4.22 5.91
N SER A 118 -4.62 3.56 7.05
CA SER A 118 -5.36 3.91 8.26
C SER A 118 -4.99 5.30 8.80
N SER A 119 -3.72 5.70 8.70
CA SER A 119 -3.24 7.02 9.11
C SER A 119 -3.96 8.14 8.34
N PHE A 120 -4.06 7.99 7.01
CA PHE A 120 -4.82 8.93 6.17
C PHE A 120 -6.31 8.94 6.53
N ASN A 121 -6.92 7.76 6.68
CA ASN A 121 -8.38 7.66 6.88
C ASN A 121 -8.86 8.03 8.30
N ARG A 122 -8.01 7.90 9.33
CA ARG A 122 -8.40 8.02 10.74
C ARG A 122 -8.62 9.46 11.21
N LYS A 123 -7.74 10.39 10.82
CA LYS A 123 -7.81 11.78 11.27
C LYS A 123 -8.46 12.65 10.21
N LYS A 124 -9.55 13.33 10.55
CA LYS A 124 -10.08 14.46 9.76
C LYS A 124 -9.30 15.72 10.10
N LEU A 125 -9.30 16.69 9.20
CA LEU A 125 -8.82 18.03 9.52
C LEU A 125 -9.73 18.62 10.60
N LYS A 126 -9.20 18.90 11.80
CA LYS A 126 -9.95 19.55 12.88
C LYS A 126 -9.69 21.05 12.79
N GLY A 127 -10.74 21.85 12.61
CA GLY A 127 -10.74 23.29 12.93
C GLY A 127 -10.08 24.25 11.93
N ARG A 128 -10.62 24.34 10.70
CA ARG A 128 -10.70 25.62 9.97
C ARG A 128 -12.10 25.93 9.39
N ILE A 129 -13.09 25.08 9.69
CA ILE A 129 -14.51 25.39 9.53
C ILE A 129 -15.03 26.03 10.82
N HIS A 130 -14.50 27.22 11.11
CA HIS A 130 -15.15 28.26 11.93
C HIS A 130 -14.55 29.59 11.48
N ASN A 131 -14.91 30.02 10.28
CA ASN A 131 -15.29 31.41 10.07
C ASN A 131 -16.36 31.44 9.00
N ILE A 132 -17.44 32.11 9.40
CA ILE A 132 -18.70 32.35 8.70
C ILE A 132 -18.44 33.20 7.47
#